data_AF-A0A972TKE9-F1
#
_entry.id   AF-A0A972TKE9-F1
#
_cell.length_a   1.000
_cell.length_b   1.000
_cell.length_c   1.000
_cell.angle_alpha   90.00
_cell.angle_beta   90.00
_cell.angle_gamma   90.00
#
_symmetry.space_group_name_H-M   'P 1'
#
loop_
_entity.id
_entity.type
_entity.pdbx_description
1 polymer ?
#
loop_
_entity_poly.entity_id
_entity_poly.type
_entity_poly.pdbx_seq_one_letter_code
_entity_poly.pdbx_strand_id
1 'polypeptide(L)'
;MHDKSLNSISKFKIKGHIKGMFISFIYVLWLGPFIFILCFGGSSVFASNPDASSWFIDMNRFSESAHGTFTCEACHEKMTEGDKKHPDLKDSQFLKREATRIFDYSRCKSCHRQSYERYLLGAHAKALSEEQQKLSQGQDLEPKRKKAPSCGDCHSAHYSKSHLSRVKIGRQMTEVCGSCHWAQKVTYLENHHGKTAVNLGHDASAYCTDCHGAHNCISLKDKKAALLACQRCHPQAQERFTEFVIHPTTEDLTKDDKEKKTRVALIKTVTAIMLIIVILVVGFFYGHSLIWLLRELHEKLRKH
;
A
#
# COMPACT_ATOMS: atom_id res chain seq x y z
N MET A 1 79.58 37.41 -15.93
CA MET A 1 80.25 37.04 -14.65
C MET A 1 79.51 35.84 -14.10
N HIS A 2 80.00 34.65 -14.45
CA HIS A 2 80.72 33.73 -13.54
C HIS A 2 79.82 33.18 -12.42
N ASP A 3 79.81 31.90 -12.03
CA ASP A 3 80.38 30.63 -12.46
C ASP A 3 80.07 29.65 -11.31
N LYS A 4 80.01 28.35 -11.61
CA LYS A 4 80.19 27.19 -10.69
C LYS A 4 79.12 26.94 -9.61
N SER A 5 78.75 25.71 -9.25
CA SER A 5 79.22 24.35 -9.60
C SER A 5 78.24 23.33 -8.96
N LEU A 6 77.78 22.33 -9.72
CA LEU A 6 78.13 20.89 -9.63
C LEU A 6 77.58 20.04 -8.45
N ASN A 7 76.90 18.98 -8.89
CA ASN A 7 76.95 17.58 -8.42
C ASN A 7 76.31 17.18 -7.08
N SER A 8 75.31 16.30 -7.16
CA SER A 8 75.53 14.88 -6.84
C SER A 8 74.34 14.00 -7.24
N ILE A 9 74.68 12.87 -7.86
CA ILE A 9 73.84 11.78 -8.33
C ILE A 9 73.53 10.84 -7.17
N SER A 10 72.28 10.38 -7.02
CA SER A 10 72.06 8.98 -6.64
C SER A 10 70.76 8.43 -7.22
N LYS A 11 70.93 7.32 -7.93
CA LYS A 11 69.90 6.52 -8.60
C LYS A 11 69.07 5.79 -7.55
N PHE A 12 67.74 5.94 -7.56
CA PHE A 12 66.85 5.03 -6.84
C PHE A 12 66.15 4.09 -7.83
N LYS A 13 66.42 2.80 -7.63
CA LYS A 13 66.04 1.67 -8.46
C LYS A 13 64.70 1.13 -7.95
N ILE A 14 63.60 1.41 -8.66
CA ILE A 14 62.29 0.81 -8.33
C ILE A 14 62.19 -0.54 -9.05
N LYS A 15 62.47 -1.62 -8.31
CA LYS A 15 62.15 -3.00 -8.69
C LYS A 15 60.71 -3.31 -8.28
N GLY A 16 59.90 -3.71 -9.26
CA GLY A 16 58.84 -4.72 -9.17
C GLY A 16 57.80 -4.65 -8.05
N HIS A 17 56.60 -4.15 -8.37
CA HIS A 17 55.33 -4.74 -7.89
C HIS A 17 54.14 -4.20 -8.70
N ILE A 18 53.99 -4.63 -9.96
CA ILE A 18 52.80 -4.32 -10.80
C ILE A 18 52.22 -5.64 -11.31
N LYS A 19 51.80 -6.51 -10.39
CA LYS A 19 50.94 -7.67 -10.67
C LYS A 19 50.14 -7.95 -9.40
N GLY A 20 48.99 -7.31 -9.23
CA GLY A 20 48.13 -7.54 -8.07
C GLY A 20 46.97 -6.56 -7.88
N MET A 21 47.05 -5.36 -8.45
CA MET A 21 46.07 -4.30 -8.16
C MET A 21 44.93 -4.16 -9.17
N PHE A 22 44.91 -4.96 -10.25
CA PHE A 22 43.84 -4.92 -11.27
C PHE A 22 42.78 -6.02 -11.13
N ILE A 23 43.02 -7.06 -10.31
CA ILE A 23 42.09 -8.20 -10.18
C ILE A 23 41.10 -8.00 -9.02
N SER A 24 41.43 -7.18 -8.01
CA SER A 24 40.50 -6.86 -6.91
C SER A 24 39.44 -5.81 -7.25
N PHE A 25 39.62 -5.01 -8.31
CA PHE A 25 38.67 -3.93 -8.64
C PHE A 25 37.45 -4.40 -9.45
N ILE A 26 37.56 -5.54 -10.14
CA ILE A 26 36.47 -6.10 -10.96
C ILE A 26 35.48 -6.92 -10.10
N TYR A 27 35.94 -7.52 -8.99
CA TYR A 27 35.09 -8.35 -8.13
C TYR A 27 34.09 -7.55 -7.28
N VAL A 28 34.42 -6.32 -6.90
CA VAL A 28 33.56 -5.47 -6.06
C VAL A 28 32.45 -4.78 -6.86
N LEU A 29 32.67 -4.53 -8.16
CA LEU A 29 31.74 -3.78 -9.01
C LEU A 29 30.66 -4.63 -9.69
N TRP A 30 30.81 -5.95 -9.79
CA TRP A 30 29.87 -6.81 -10.52
C TRP A 30 29.11 -7.86 -9.69
N LEU A 31 29.55 -8.14 -8.45
CA LEU A 31 28.86 -9.09 -7.56
C LEU A 31 28.22 -8.45 -6.33
N GLY A 32 28.47 -7.15 -6.08
CA GLY A 32 27.83 -6.38 -5.02
C GLY A 32 26.30 -6.18 -5.12
N PRO A 33 25.68 -6.04 -6.32
CA PRO A 33 24.26 -5.72 -6.38
C PRO A 33 23.34 -6.96 -6.32
N PHE A 34 23.86 -8.19 -6.38
CA PHE A 34 23.01 -9.39 -6.41
C PHE A 34 22.77 -10.04 -5.04
N ILE A 35 23.64 -9.82 -4.04
CA ILE A 35 23.45 -10.35 -2.68
C ILE A 35 22.59 -9.40 -1.82
N PHE A 36 22.50 -8.12 -2.19
CA PHE A 36 21.66 -7.15 -1.47
C PHE A 36 20.15 -7.29 -1.76
N ILE A 37 19.77 -8.01 -2.83
CA ILE A 37 18.37 -8.21 -3.23
C ILE A 37 17.68 -9.33 -2.43
N LEU A 38 18.45 -10.24 -1.79
CA LEU A 38 17.87 -11.38 -1.05
C LEU A 38 17.59 -11.09 0.45
N CYS A 39 18.07 -9.97 1.01
CA CYS A 39 17.83 -9.62 2.42
C CYS A 39 16.90 -8.41 2.64
N PHE A 40 16.44 -7.73 1.59
CA PHE A 40 15.42 -6.66 1.69
C PHE A 40 14.00 -7.13 1.31
N GLY A 41 13.78 -8.44 1.16
CA GLY A 41 12.48 -9.05 0.84
C GLY A 41 11.60 -9.39 2.03
N GLY A 42 11.87 -8.81 3.21
CA GLY A 42 11.21 -9.24 4.44
C GLY A 42 11.16 -8.16 5.53
N SER A 43 11.06 -6.88 5.18
CA SER A 43 10.47 -5.94 6.13
C SER A 43 8.97 -6.24 6.17
N SER A 44 8.60 -7.21 7.00
CA SER A 44 7.30 -7.20 7.65
C SER A 44 7.26 -5.92 8.47
N VAL A 45 6.95 -4.80 7.79
CA VAL A 45 6.41 -3.64 8.46
C VAL A 45 5.09 -4.16 9.00
N PHE A 46 5.12 -4.64 10.24
CA PHE A 46 3.94 -4.56 11.06
C PHE A 46 3.57 -3.09 11.01
N ALA A 47 2.62 -2.75 10.15
CA ALA A 47 1.86 -1.53 10.30
C ALA A 47 1.13 -1.70 11.63
N SER A 48 1.85 -1.44 12.73
CA SER A 48 1.19 -1.10 13.97
C SER A 48 0.36 0.11 13.61
N ASN A 49 -0.96 -0.08 13.63
CA ASN A 49 -1.87 1.04 13.51
C ASN A 49 -1.46 2.01 14.63
N PRO A 50 -0.90 3.20 14.33
CA PRO A 50 -0.45 4.11 15.38
C PRO A 50 -1.64 4.63 16.21
N ASP A 51 -2.86 4.32 15.77
CA ASP A 51 -4.11 4.58 16.47
C ASP A 51 -4.61 3.34 17.23
N ALA A 52 -3.73 2.39 17.57
CA ALA A 52 -3.98 1.28 18.50
C ALA A 52 -4.33 1.84 19.89
N SER A 53 -5.60 2.23 20.05
CA SER A 53 -6.35 2.53 21.26
C SER A 53 -5.54 2.66 22.54
N SER A 54 -4.74 3.72 22.68
CA SER A 54 -4.55 4.30 24.00
C SER A 54 -5.85 5.00 24.35
N TRP A 55 -6.38 4.76 25.54
CA TRP A 55 -7.48 5.55 26.11
C TRP A 55 -7.14 7.06 26.24
N PHE A 56 -5.89 7.40 25.96
CA PHE A 56 -5.35 8.75 25.94
C PHE A 56 -5.23 9.27 24.51
N ILE A 57 -5.56 10.54 24.34
CA ILE A 57 -5.37 11.30 23.10
C ILE A 57 -4.10 12.13 23.25
N ASP A 58 -3.20 12.04 22.27
CA ASP A 58 -2.07 12.95 22.17
C ASP A 58 -2.59 14.33 21.76
N MET A 59 -2.64 15.26 22.72
CA MET A 59 -3.17 16.61 22.50
C MET A 59 -2.33 17.43 21.52
N ASN A 60 -1.02 17.18 21.43
CA ASN A 60 -0.18 17.86 20.47
C ASN A 60 -0.55 17.41 19.05
N ARG A 61 -0.63 16.09 18.81
CA ARG A 61 -1.07 15.54 17.52
C ARG A 61 -2.52 15.89 17.19
N PHE A 62 -3.42 15.90 18.18
CA PHE A 62 -4.83 16.29 18.00
C PHE A 62 -4.96 17.74 17.55
N SER A 63 -4.18 18.66 18.12
CA SER A 63 -4.22 20.09 17.77
C SER A 63 -3.87 20.35 16.30
N GLU A 64 -3.08 19.48 15.66
CA GLU A 64 -2.74 19.56 14.23
C GLU A 64 -3.79 18.93 13.30
N SER A 65 -4.83 18.30 13.86
CA SER A 65 -5.88 17.65 13.07
C SER A 65 -6.90 18.65 12.53
N ALA A 66 -7.70 18.21 11.56
CA ALA A 66 -8.84 18.96 11.05
C ALA A 66 -9.88 19.30 12.12
N HIS A 67 -9.87 18.58 13.25
CA HIS A 67 -10.79 18.76 14.36
C HIS A 67 -10.11 19.35 15.61
N GLY A 68 -8.85 19.77 15.51
CA GLY A 68 -8.02 20.15 16.66
C GLY A 68 -8.53 21.34 17.48
N THR A 69 -9.48 22.11 16.92
CA THR A 69 -10.12 23.25 17.59
C THR A 69 -11.42 22.89 18.30
N PHE A 70 -11.94 21.67 18.16
CA PHE A 70 -13.18 21.27 18.79
C PHE A 70 -12.97 20.82 20.23
N THR A 71 -13.97 21.08 21.07
CA THR A 71 -14.05 20.48 22.40
C THR A 71 -14.43 19.01 22.27
N CYS A 72 -13.99 18.18 23.22
CA CYS A 72 -14.25 16.74 23.17
C CYS A 72 -15.77 16.44 23.27
N GLU A 73 -16.50 17.26 24.01
CA GLU A 73 -17.96 17.20 24.18
C GLU A 73 -18.73 17.41 22.88
N ALA A 74 -18.19 18.19 21.94
CA ALA A 74 -18.80 18.41 20.63
C ALA A 74 -19.06 17.08 19.89
N CYS A 75 -18.22 16.08 20.13
CA CYS A 75 -18.36 14.75 19.57
C CYS A 75 -18.83 13.72 20.58
N HIS A 76 -18.47 13.80 21.87
CA HIS A 76 -18.75 12.76 22.87
C HIS A 76 -19.88 13.09 23.87
N GLU A 77 -20.57 14.25 23.75
CA GLU A 77 -21.68 14.73 24.62
C GLU A 77 -21.39 14.66 26.12
N LYS A 78 -21.53 13.49 26.75
CA LYS A 78 -21.35 13.28 28.20
C LYS A 78 -20.19 12.33 28.45
N MET A 79 -18.99 12.89 28.62
CA MET A 79 -17.84 12.14 29.14
C MET A 79 -17.90 11.95 30.67
N THR A 80 -18.77 12.71 31.33
CA THR A 80 -19.05 12.66 32.77
C THR A 80 -20.56 12.55 32.97
N GLU A 81 -20.99 11.47 33.63
CA GLU A 81 -22.39 11.27 34.01
C GLU A 81 -22.45 11.12 35.54
N GLY A 82 -22.85 12.19 36.22
CA GLY A 82 -22.68 12.33 37.67
C GLY A 82 -21.19 12.41 38.08
N ASP A 83 -20.82 11.77 39.20
CA ASP A 83 -19.43 11.69 39.71
C ASP A 83 -18.59 10.59 39.03
N LYS A 84 -19.15 9.85 38.06
CA LYS A 84 -18.43 8.77 37.37
C LYS A 84 -17.82 9.27 36.07
N LYS A 85 -16.49 9.17 35.98
CA LYS A 85 -15.74 9.37 34.74
C LYS A 85 -16.04 8.20 33.80
N HIS A 86 -16.45 8.48 32.57
CA HIS A 86 -16.61 7.47 31.52
C HIS A 86 -15.29 7.34 30.74
N PRO A 87 -14.72 6.13 30.55
CA PRO A 87 -15.25 4.81 30.94
C PRO A 87 -15.13 4.48 32.43
N ASP A 88 -16.05 3.65 32.93
CA ASP A 88 -15.88 3.00 34.24
C ASP A 88 -14.76 1.96 34.14
N LEU A 89 -13.61 2.26 34.74
CA LEU A 89 -12.43 1.38 34.77
C LEU A 89 -12.71 0.02 35.45
N LYS A 90 -13.82 -0.11 36.19
CA LYS A 90 -14.22 -1.36 36.84
C LYS A 90 -14.95 -2.32 35.89
N ASP A 91 -15.46 -1.83 34.76
CA ASP A 91 -16.08 -2.67 33.74
C ASP A 91 -15.02 -3.21 32.76
N SER A 92 -14.43 -4.34 33.13
CA SER A 92 -13.44 -5.03 32.31
C SER A 92 -13.97 -5.51 30.95
N GLN A 93 -15.29 -5.61 30.75
CA GLN A 93 -15.86 -5.97 29.45
C GLN A 93 -15.99 -4.75 28.55
N PHE A 94 -16.38 -3.60 29.11
CA PHE A 94 -16.41 -2.34 28.37
C PHE A 94 -15.02 -1.95 27.84
N LEU A 95 -13.98 -2.12 28.66
CA LEU A 95 -12.61 -1.79 28.28
C LEU A 95 -12.05 -2.66 27.14
N LYS A 96 -12.68 -3.80 26.84
CA LYS A 96 -12.30 -4.68 25.73
C LYS A 96 -13.01 -4.34 24.42
N ARG A 97 -13.99 -3.43 24.43
CA ARG A 97 -14.70 -3.00 23.23
C ARG A 97 -13.82 -2.03 22.43
N GLU A 98 -13.85 -2.18 21.11
CA GLU A 98 -13.12 -1.27 20.21
C GLU A 98 -13.69 0.14 20.32
N ALA A 99 -12.82 1.14 20.52
CA ALA A 99 -13.21 2.54 20.67
C ALA A 99 -14.05 3.07 19.50
N THR A 100 -13.79 2.57 18.28
CA THR A 100 -14.59 2.89 17.10
C THR A 100 -16.03 2.43 17.27
N ARG A 101 -16.29 1.27 17.87
CA ARG A 101 -17.66 0.74 18.04
C ARG A 101 -18.47 1.40 19.16
N ILE A 102 -17.81 2.10 20.08
CA ILE A 102 -18.47 2.77 21.22
C ILE A 102 -19.04 4.13 20.79
N PHE A 103 -18.45 4.75 19.77
CA PHE A 103 -18.82 6.09 19.33
C PHE A 103 -20.05 6.10 18.43
N ASP A 104 -20.99 7.00 18.69
CA ASP A 104 -22.13 7.23 17.79
C ASP A 104 -21.72 8.06 16.56
N TYR A 105 -21.50 7.36 15.45
CA TYR A 105 -21.17 7.95 14.17
C TYR A 105 -22.26 8.82 13.55
N SER A 106 -23.51 8.77 14.05
CA SER A 106 -24.57 9.66 13.57
C SER A 106 -24.21 11.14 13.79
N ARG A 107 -23.37 11.43 14.80
CA ARG A 107 -22.91 12.78 15.13
C ARG A 107 -22.11 13.43 14.02
N CYS A 108 -21.40 12.65 13.20
CA CYS A 108 -20.68 13.18 12.05
C CYS A 108 -21.63 13.93 11.09
N LYS A 109 -22.93 13.58 11.05
CA LYS A 109 -23.94 14.23 10.21
C LYS A 109 -24.17 15.71 10.56
N SER A 110 -23.95 16.12 11.81
CA SER A 110 -24.20 17.51 12.23
C SER A 110 -23.37 18.51 11.42
N CYS A 111 -22.12 18.15 11.10
CA CYS A 111 -21.20 18.95 10.29
C CYS A 111 -20.99 18.35 8.87
N HIS A 112 -20.85 17.04 8.74
CA HIS A 112 -20.57 16.34 7.47
C HIS A 112 -21.82 15.70 6.86
N ARG A 113 -22.94 16.43 6.83
CA ARG A 113 -24.24 15.93 6.36
C ARG A 113 -24.17 15.24 4.99
N GLN A 114 -23.53 15.87 4.01
CA GLN A 114 -23.45 15.33 2.64
C GLN A 114 -22.62 14.04 2.58
N SER A 115 -21.48 13.99 3.28
CA SER A 115 -20.64 12.78 3.32
C SER A 115 -21.36 11.64 4.04
N TYR A 116 -22.08 11.95 5.12
CA TYR A 116 -22.89 10.99 5.87
C TYR A 116 -24.02 10.42 4.99
N GLU A 117 -24.78 11.28 4.30
CA GLU A 117 -25.83 10.85 3.38
C GLU A 117 -25.26 9.96 2.25
N ARG A 118 -24.10 10.31 1.69
CA ARG A 118 -23.41 9.46 0.69
C ARG A 118 -22.97 8.12 1.26
N TYR A 119 -22.49 8.08 2.50
CA TYR A 119 -22.10 6.85 3.19
C TYR A 119 -23.26 5.87 3.32
N LEU A 120 -24.44 6.35 3.72
CA LEU A 120 -25.63 5.51 3.87
C LEU A 120 -26.06 4.79 2.58
N LEU A 121 -25.74 5.36 1.41
CA LEU A 121 -26.03 4.74 0.12
C LEU A 121 -25.08 3.57 -0.21
N GLY A 122 -23.93 3.50 0.47
CA GLY A 122 -22.83 2.62 0.15
C GLY A 122 -22.92 1.20 0.68
N ALA A 123 -22.02 0.34 0.21
CA ALA A 123 -21.97 -1.05 0.62
C ALA A 123 -21.53 -1.21 2.09
N HIS A 124 -20.65 -0.34 2.59
CA HIS A 124 -20.18 -0.38 3.97
C HIS A 124 -21.28 -0.04 4.98
N ALA A 125 -22.10 0.99 4.72
CA ALA A 125 -23.21 1.34 5.61
C ALA A 125 -24.28 0.24 5.66
N LYS A 126 -24.60 -0.38 4.51
CA LYS A 126 -25.51 -1.54 4.45
C LYS A 126 -24.97 -2.70 5.29
N ALA A 127 -23.69 -3.05 5.10
CA ALA A 127 -23.03 -4.10 5.87
C ALA A 127 -23.03 -3.80 7.38
N LEU A 128 -22.81 -2.53 7.77
CA LEU A 128 -22.85 -2.12 9.17
C LEU A 128 -24.26 -2.23 9.77
N SER A 129 -25.30 -1.83 9.02
CA SER A 129 -26.68 -1.95 9.48
C SER A 129 -27.10 -3.41 9.65
N GLU A 130 -26.69 -4.31 8.74
CA GLU A 130 -26.93 -5.75 8.85
C GLU A 130 -26.19 -6.36 10.06
N GLU A 131 -24.93 -5.95 10.29
CA GLU A 131 -24.14 -6.35 11.46
C GLU A 131 -24.84 -5.94 12.76
N GLN A 132 -25.26 -4.67 12.87
CA GLN A 132 -25.96 -4.14 14.03
C GLN A 132 -27.29 -4.85 14.28
N GLN A 133 -28.09 -5.07 13.23
CA GLN A 133 -29.38 -5.76 13.34
C GLN A 133 -29.23 -7.19 13.88
N LYS A 134 -28.23 -7.94 13.41
CA LYS A 134 -27.94 -9.30 13.89
C LYS A 134 -27.54 -9.32 15.35
N LEU A 135 -26.66 -8.40 15.74
CA LEU A 135 -26.24 -8.24 17.13
C LEU A 135 -27.43 -7.88 18.04
N SER A 136 -28.33 -6.99 17.59
CA SER A 136 -29.56 -6.66 18.34
C SER A 136 -30.52 -7.84 18.49
N GLN A 137 -30.46 -8.81 17.58
CA GLN A 137 -31.24 -10.05 17.64
C GLN A 137 -30.54 -11.17 18.43
N GLY A 138 -29.40 -10.88 19.07
CA GLY A 138 -28.62 -11.86 19.83
C GLY A 138 -27.95 -12.92 18.96
N GLN A 139 -27.79 -12.65 17.66
CA GLN A 139 -27.08 -13.53 16.75
C GLN A 139 -25.59 -13.21 16.76
N ASP A 140 -24.76 -14.25 16.90
CA ASP A 140 -23.32 -14.11 16.80
C ASP A 140 -22.89 -13.75 15.38
N LEU A 141 -21.86 -12.91 15.28
CA LEU A 141 -21.23 -12.61 14.00
C LEU A 141 -20.40 -13.81 13.54
N GLU A 142 -20.60 -14.20 12.29
CA GLU A 142 -19.80 -15.25 11.66
C GLU A 142 -18.30 -14.97 11.83
N PRO A 143 -17.51 -15.89 12.39
CA PRO A 143 -16.09 -15.65 12.73
C PRO A 143 -15.22 -15.36 11.51
N LYS A 144 -15.70 -15.65 10.29
CA LYS A 144 -14.99 -15.36 9.02
C LYS A 144 -15.29 -13.97 8.43
N ARG A 145 -16.35 -13.27 8.82
CA ARG A 145 -16.64 -11.95 8.24
C ARG A 145 -15.86 -10.86 8.96
N LYS A 146 -15.14 -10.04 8.21
CA LYS A 146 -14.55 -8.80 8.73
C LYS A 146 -15.68 -7.84 9.14
N LYS A 147 -15.46 -7.13 10.24
CA LYS A 147 -16.37 -6.09 10.75
C LYS A 147 -16.57 -4.99 9.71
N ALA A 148 -17.79 -4.51 9.56
CA ALA A 148 -18.13 -3.46 8.60
C ALA A 148 -17.58 -2.10 9.05
N PRO A 149 -16.87 -1.35 8.20
CA PRO A 149 -16.26 -0.09 8.62
C PRO A 149 -17.29 1.04 8.72
N SER A 150 -17.05 1.91 9.68
CA SER A 150 -17.71 3.18 9.95
C SER A 150 -16.79 4.37 9.59
N CYS A 151 -17.17 5.60 9.93
CA CYS A 151 -16.36 6.78 9.63
C CYS A 151 -14.95 6.71 10.27
N GLY A 152 -14.90 6.29 11.53
CA GLY A 152 -13.66 6.25 12.32
C GLY A 152 -12.70 5.14 11.90
N ASP A 153 -13.20 4.10 11.24
CA ASP A 153 -12.38 3.01 10.72
C ASP A 153 -11.64 3.41 9.44
N CYS A 154 -12.13 4.43 8.72
CA CYS A 154 -11.49 4.93 7.51
C CYS A 154 -10.57 6.14 7.78
N HIS A 155 -10.99 7.05 8.64
CA HIS A 155 -10.18 8.20 9.02
C HIS A 155 -10.37 8.54 10.50
N SER A 156 -9.26 8.77 11.20
CA SER A 156 -9.31 9.08 12.63
C SER A 156 -9.96 10.44 12.88
N ALA A 157 -11.00 10.49 13.72
CA ALA A 157 -11.60 11.75 14.14
C ALA A 157 -10.61 12.62 14.94
N HIS A 158 -9.66 12.01 15.64
CA HIS A 158 -8.68 12.73 16.46
C HIS A 158 -7.45 13.20 15.67
N TYR A 159 -7.07 12.51 14.60
CA TYR A 159 -5.74 12.74 13.99
C TYR A 159 -5.76 12.98 12.48
N SER A 160 -6.93 12.97 11.83
CA SER A 160 -7.01 13.25 10.40
C SER A 160 -6.72 14.72 10.12
N LYS A 161 -5.77 14.97 9.22
CA LYS A 161 -5.40 16.32 8.78
C LYS A 161 -6.25 16.75 7.59
N SER A 162 -6.57 18.04 7.51
CA SER A 162 -7.21 18.66 6.35
C SER A 162 -6.19 19.13 5.32
N HIS A 163 -6.65 19.58 4.14
CA HIS A 163 -5.83 20.19 3.08
C HIS A 163 -4.63 19.35 2.61
N LEU A 164 -4.74 18.03 2.67
CA LEU A 164 -3.75 17.12 2.11
C LEU A 164 -3.80 17.19 0.58
N SER A 165 -2.63 17.12 -0.07
CA SER A 165 -2.59 16.94 -1.52
C SER A 165 -3.30 15.65 -1.92
N ARG A 166 -3.87 15.64 -3.12
CA ARG A 166 -4.60 14.48 -3.65
C ARG A 166 -3.73 13.21 -3.63
N VAL A 167 -2.46 13.31 -4.00
CA VAL A 167 -1.50 12.19 -3.91
C VAL A 167 -1.37 11.67 -2.47
N LYS A 168 -1.24 12.56 -1.48
CA LYS A 168 -1.05 12.18 -0.08
C LYS A 168 -2.29 11.50 0.51
N ILE A 169 -3.48 12.06 0.31
CA ILE A 169 -4.73 11.45 0.78
C ILE A 169 -5.05 10.15 0.01
N GLY A 170 -4.76 10.09 -1.29
CA GLY A 170 -4.97 8.90 -2.12
C GLY A 170 -4.10 7.72 -1.67
N ARG A 171 -2.82 7.97 -1.37
CA ARG A 171 -1.92 6.96 -0.77
C ARG A 171 -2.42 6.51 0.60
N GLN A 172 -2.78 7.45 1.48
CA GLN A 172 -3.31 7.13 2.80
C GLN A 172 -4.58 6.29 2.71
N MET A 173 -5.53 6.65 1.84
CA MET A 173 -6.76 5.88 1.66
C MET A 173 -6.53 4.52 1.00
N THR A 174 -5.53 4.38 0.13
CA THR A 174 -5.15 3.06 -0.40
C THR A 174 -4.70 2.13 0.73
N GLU A 175 -3.96 2.66 1.71
CA GLU A 175 -3.55 1.89 2.89
C GLU A 175 -4.75 1.51 3.77
N VAL A 176 -5.61 2.50 4.07
CA VAL A 176 -6.83 2.30 4.86
C VAL A 176 -7.72 1.23 4.23
N CYS A 177 -8.01 1.32 2.93
CA CYS A 177 -8.78 0.29 2.23
C CYS A 177 -8.08 -1.07 2.33
N GLY A 178 -6.76 -1.11 2.19
CA GLY A 178 -5.95 -2.33 2.25
C GLY A 178 -5.90 -3.01 3.63
N SER A 179 -6.16 -2.28 4.71
CA SER A 179 -6.24 -2.87 6.06
C SER A 179 -7.33 -3.95 6.15
N CYS A 180 -8.45 -3.75 5.45
CA CYS A 180 -9.53 -4.73 5.31
C CYS A 180 -9.50 -5.46 3.96
N HIS A 181 -9.10 -4.82 2.86
CA HIS A 181 -9.09 -5.37 1.50
C HIS A 181 -7.66 -5.60 1.00
N TRP A 182 -6.88 -6.35 1.78
CA TRP A 182 -5.46 -6.60 1.53
C TRP A 182 -5.19 -7.14 0.12
N ALA A 183 -5.85 -8.22 -0.29
CA ALA A 183 -5.56 -8.81 -1.60
C ALA A 183 -5.98 -7.93 -2.79
N GLN A 184 -7.04 -7.13 -2.66
CA GLN A 184 -7.39 -6.13 -3.66
C GLN A 184 -6.33 -5.04 -3.71
N LYS A 185 -5.83 -4.55 -2.57
CA LYS A 185 -4.73 -3.57 -2.52
C LYS A 185 -3.49 -4.11 -3.22
N VAL A 186 -3.03 -5.32 -2.88
CA VAL A 186 -1.82 -5.92 -3.46
C VAL A 186 -1.93 -5.97 -4.99
N THR A 187 -3.02 -6.53 -5.51
CA THR A 187 -3.21 -6.69 -6.95
C THR A 187 -3.52 -5.36 -7.65
N TYR A 188 -4.11 -4.39 -6.95
CA TYR A 188 -4.26 -3.03 -7.43
C TYR A 188 -2.90 -2.33 -7.60
N LEU A 189 -1.99 -2.48 -6.64
CA LEU A 189 -0.65 -1.89 -6.70
C LEU A 189 0.22 -2.47 -7.83
N GLU A 190 -0.16 -3.62 -8.38
CA GLU A 190 0.50 -4.22 -9.55
C GLU A 190 -0.02 -3.67 -10.88
N ASN A 191 -1.20 -3.05 -10.89
CA ASN A 191 -1.80 -2.49 -12.09
C ASN A 191 -1.26 -1.08 -12.42
N HIS A 192 -1.60 -0.56 -13.61
CA HIS A 192 -1.11 0.74 -14.05
C HIS A 192 -1.54 1.88 -13.12
N HIS A 193 -2.80 1.92 -12.69
CA HIS A 193 -3.31 2.96 -11.80
C HIS A 193 -2.61 2.93 -10.43
N GLY A 194 -2.51 1.77 -9.77
CA GLY A 194 -1.83 1.63 -8.49
C GLY A 194 -0.35 1.97 -8.57
N LYS A 195 0.38 1.48 -9.59
CA LYS A 195 1.79 1.82 -9.81
C LYS A 195 2.01 3.31 -9.99
N THR A 196 1.19 3.95 -10.83
CA THR A 196 1.37 5.38 -11.14
C THR A 196 0.87 6.27 -10.02
N ALA A 197 -0.29 5.99 -9.42
CA ALA A 197 -0.89 6.80 -8.37
C ALA A 197 -0.14 6.69 -7.04
N VAL A 198 0.21 5.46 -6.62
CA VAL A 198 0.81 5.21 -5.31
C VAL A 198 2.32 5.26 -5.41
N ASN A 199 2.94 4.45 -6.28
CA ASN A 199 4.40 4.31 -6.28
C ASN A 199 5.09 5.52 -6.92
N LEU A 200 4.55 6.02 -8.03
CA LEU A 200 5.14 7.16 -8.75
C LEU A 200 4.54 8.52 -8.34
N GLY A 201 3.36 8.54 -7.71
CA GLY A 201 2.74 9.78 -7.23
C GLY A 201 2.14 10.65 -8.35
N HIS A 202 1.73 10.05 -9.46
CA HIS A 202 1.03 10.76 -10.52
C HIS A 202 -0.41 11.08 -10.10
N ASP A 203 -0.69 12.38 -9.94
CA ASP A 203 -1.96 12.88 -9.42
C ASP A 203 -3.18 12.58 -10.30
N ALA A 204 -2.96 12.49 -11.61
CA ALA A 204 -3.98 12.16 -12.60
C ALA A 204 -4.39 10.68 -12.60
N SER A 205 -3.68 9.83 -11.86
CA SER A 205 -3.99 8.41 -11.79
C SER A 205 -5.10 8.12 -10.76
N ALA A 206 -5.83 7.04 -10.99
CA ALA A 206 -7.01 6.69 -10.21
C ALA A 206 -6.64 5.90 -8.95
N TYR A 207 -7.19 6.30 -7.80
CA TYR A 207 -7.22 5.59 -6.53
C TYR A 207 -8.50 4.76 -6.38
N CYS A 208 -8.55 3.93 -5.34
CA CYS A 208 -9.75 3.14 -4.98
C CYS A 208 -11.02 4.01 -4.93
N THR A 209 -10.89 5.21 -4.36
CA THR A 209 -11.96 6.19 -4.16
C THR A 209 -12.44 6.87 -5.44
N ASP A 210 -11.68 6.87 -6.54
CA ASP A 210 -12.12 7.50 -7.79
C ASP A 210 -13.12 6.61 -8.53
N CYS A 211 -12.92 5.29 -8.46
CA CYS A 211 -13.81 4.29 -9.04
C CYS A 211 -14.98 3.93 -8.11
N HIS A 212 -14.67 3.57 -6.85
CA HIS A 212 -15.68 3.16 -5.87
C HIS A 212 -16.37 4.35 -5.19
N GLY A 213 -15.79 5.54 -5.27
CA GLY A 213 -16.27 6.73 -4.59
C GLY A 213 -15.80 6.82 -3.12
N ALA A 214 -15.47 8.02 -2.66
CA ALA A 214 -14.79 8.23 -1.38
C ALA A 214 -15.64 7.90 -0.14
N HIS A 215 -16.93 8.23 -0.16
CA HIS A 215 -17.83 8.00 0.97
C HIS A 215 -18.96 7.02 0.64
N ASN A 216 -19.38 6.91 -0.61
CA ASN A 216 -20.43 5.99 -1.05
C ASN A 216 -19.93 4.57 -1.38
N CYS A 217 -18.61 4.34 -1.55
CA CYS A 217 -17.99 3.02 -1.66
C CYS A 217 -18.85 1.97 -2.41
N ILE A 218 -19.25 2.30 -3.64
CA ILE A 218 -20.18 1.49 -4.42
C ILE A 218 -19.54 0.20 -4.89
N SER A 219 -20.32 -0.88 -4.92
CA SER A 219 -19.87 -2.13 -5.52
C SER A 219 -19.94 -2.03 -7.04
N LEU A 220 -18.81 -2.23 -7.72
CA LEU A 220 -18.72 -2.21 -9.19
C LEU A 220 -18.98 -3.61 -9.79
N LYS A 221 -19.87 -4.40 -9.16
CA LYS A 221 -20.32 -5.69 -9.70
C LYS A 221 -21.26 -5.51 -10.89
N ASP A 222 -22.05 -4.45 -10.88
CA ASP A 222 -22.90 -4.07 -12.00
C ASP A 222 -22.06 -3.42 -13.11
N LYS A 223 -22.19 -3.93 -14.34
CA LYS A 223 -21.40 -3.45 -15.49
C LYS A 223 -21.70 -2.00 -15.82
N LYS A 224 -22.96 -1.55 -15.69
CA LYS A 224 -23.33 -0.16 -15.98
C LYS A 224 -22.69 0.80 -14.97
N ALA A 225 -22.73 0.47 -13.68
CA ALA A 225 -22.03 1.23 -12.63
C ALA A 225 -20.51 1.25 -12.85
N ALA A 226 -19.90 0.12 -13.23
CA ALA A 226 -18.48 0.04 -13.56
C ALA A 226 -18.12 0.92 -14.76
N LEU A 227 -18.91 0.89 -15.84
CA LEU A 227 -18.69 1.70 -17.03
C LEU A 227 -18.74 3.19 -16.70
N LEU A 228 -19.75 3.62 -15.93
CA LEU A 228 -19.89 5.01 -15.50
C LEU A 228 -18.70 5.47 -14.65
N ALA A 229 -18.12 4.59 -13.83
CA ALA A 229 -16.91 4.89 -13.08
C ALA A 229 -15.71 5.12 -14.01
N CYS A 230 -15.51 4.26 -15.01
CA CYS A 230 -14.45 4.43 -16.01
C CYS A 230 -14.63 5.73 -16.82
N GLN A 231 -15.86 6.05 -17.21
CA GLN A 231 -16.17 7.20 -18.06
C GLN A 231 -15.93 8.56 -17.41
N ARG A 232 -15.75 8.62 -16.09
CA ARG A 232 -15.34 9.86 -15.39
C ARG A 232 -14.00 10.40 -15.89
N CYS A 233 -13.06 9.49 -16.21
CA CYS A 233 -11.73 9.85 -16.70
C CYS A 233 -11.49 9.37 -18.14
N HIS A 234 -12.25 8.38 -18.61
CA HIS A 234 -12.17 7.85 -19.97
C HIS A 234 -13.51 8.03 -20.71
N PRO A 235 -13.85 9.23 -21.19
CA PRO A 235 -15.19 9.53 -21.75
C PRO A 235 -15.61 8.63 -22.92
N GLN A 236 -14.62 8.10 -23.65
CA GLN A 236 -14.84 7.21 -24.80
C GLN A 236 -14.82 5.71 -24.43
N ALA A 237 -14.76 5.37 -23.13
CA ALA A 237 -14.79 3.99 -22.69
C ALA A 237 -16.10 3.32 -23.13
N GLN A 238 -15.95 2.18 -23.81
CA GLN A 238 -17.05 1.31 -24.25
C GLN A 238 -17.27 0.18 -23.23
N GLU A 239 -18.37 -0.57 -23.38
CA GLU A 239 -18.74 -1.65 -22.44
C GLU A 239 -17.63 -2.67 -22.18
N ARG A 240 -16.75 -2.93 -23.16
CA ARG A 240 -15.60 -3.82 -23.01
C ARG A 240 -14.64 -3.41 -21.88
N PHE A 241 -14.60 -2.13 -21.50
CA PHE A 241 -13.81 -1.67 -20.34
C PHE A 241 -14.26 -2.36 -19.05
N THR A 242 -15.54 -2.71 -18.93
CA THR A 242 -16.10 -3.39 -17.75
C THR A 242 -15.63 -4.84 -17.63
N GLU A 243 -15.05 -5.40 -18.69
CA GLU A 243 -14.46 -6.73 -18.67
C GLU A 243 -13.05 -6.74 -18.07
N PHE A 244 -12.40 -5.59 -17.94
CA PHE A 244 -11.06 -5.51 -17.37
C PHE A 244 -11.10 -5.67 -15.84
N VAL A 245 -10.32 -6.63 -15.33
CA VAL A 245 -10.24 -6.87 -13.88
C VAL A 245 -9.10 -6.03 -13.29
N ILE A 246 -9.45 -4.93 -12.64
CA ILE A 246 -8.49 -3.95 -12.10
C ILE A 246 -7.64 -4.51 -10.95
N HIS A 247 -8.24 -5.29 -10.06
CA HIS A 247 -7.58 -5.91 -8.91
C HIS A 247 -7.97 -7.40 -8.78
N PRO A 248 -7.34 -8.29 -9.57
CA PRO A 248 -7.71 -9.70 -9.68
C PRO A 248 -7.30 -10.52 -8.44
N THR A 249 -8.24 -10.81 -7.55
CA THR A 249 -8.02 -11.67 -6.36
C THR A 249 -9.07 -12.78 -6.24
N THR A 250 -8.68 -13.88 -5.59
CA THR A 250 -9.52 -15.03 -5.26
C THR A 250 -9.90 -15.11 -3.78
N GLU A 251 -9.29 -14.31 -2.89
CA GLU A 251 -9.47 -14.43 -1.43
C GLU A 251 -10.91 -14.14 -0.97
N ASP A 252 -11.62 -13.22 -1.62
CA ASP A 252 -12.99 -12.84 -1.25
C ASP A 252 -14.06 -13.42 -2.20
N LEU A 253 -13.70 -14.40 -3.05
CA LEU A 253 -14.63 -14.99 -4.01
C LEU A 253 -15.44 -16.11 -3.37
N THR A 254 -16.76 -15.91 -3.35
CA THR A 254 -17.71 -16.93 -2.87
C THR A 254 -17.71 -18.15 -3.81
N LYS A 255 -18.33 -19.26 -3.39
CA LYS A 255 -18.40 -20.48 -4.22
C LYS A 255 -19.11 -20.23 -5.56
N ASP A 256 -19.93 -19.20 -5.65
CA ASP A 256 -20.76 -18.87 -6.82
C ASP A 256 -20.01 -18.07 -7.90
N ASP A 257 -18.84 -17.51 -7.59
CA ASP A 257 -18.04 -16.69 -8.51
C ASP A 257 -17.13 -17.53 -9.44
N LYS A 258 -17.66 -18.61 -10.03
CA LYS A 258 -16.86 -19.55 -10.85
C LYS A 258 -16.17 -18.87 -12.04
N GLU A 259 -16.88 -18.01 -12.76
CA GLU A 259 -16.35 -17.31 -13.94
C GLU A 259 -15.17 -16.39 -13.57
N LYS A 260 -15.29 -15.66 -12.47
CA LYS A 260 -14.23 -14.77 -11.99
C LYS A 260 -13.00 -15.55 -11.52
N LYS A 261 -13.19 -16.70 -10.87
CA LYS A 261 -12.09 -17.61 -10.50
C LYS A 261 -11.33 -18.10 -11.73
N THR A 262 -12.03 -18.52 -12.78
CA THR A 262 -11.41 -18.96 -14.04
C THR A 262 -10.62 -17.83 -14.70
N ARG A 263 -11.17 -16.61 -14.76
CA ARG A 263 -10.45 -15.45 -15.33
C ARG A 263 -9.21 -15.08 -14.54
N VAL A 264 -9.27 -15.09 -13.20
CA VAL A 264 -8.09 -14.82 -12.36
C VAL A 264 -7.04 -15.92 -12.53
N ALA A 265 -7.45 -17.19 -12.62
CA ALA A 265 -6.54 -18.30 -12.89
C ALA A 265 -5.85 -18.15 -14.24
N LEU A 266 -6.61 -17.83 -15.30
CA LEU A 266 -6.07 -17.56 -16.64
C LEU A 266 -5.02 -16.44 -16.60
N ILE A 267 -5.33 -15.30 -15.95
CA ILE A 267 -4.39 -14.17 -15.81
C ILE A 267 -3.11 -14.62 -15.10
N LYS A 268 -3.20 -15.38 -14.00
CA LYS A 268 -2.03 -15.87 -13.27
C LYS A 268 -1.19 -16.83 -14.12
N THR A 269 -1.82 -17.74 -14.85
CA THR A 269 -1.12 -18.68 -15.74
C THR A 269 -0.39 -17.96 -16.87
N VAL A 270 -1.07 -17.03 -17.56
CA VAL A 270 -0.45 -16.25 -18.64
C VAL A 270 0.73 -15.42 -18.13
N THR A 271 0.56 -14.75 -16.97
CA THR A 271 1.66 -13.98 -16.36
C THR A 271 2.86 -14.87 -16.02
N ALA A 272 2.63 -16.07 -15.47
CA ALA A 272 3.71 -17.00 -15.15
C ALA A 272 4.44 -17.48 -16.42
N ILE A 273 3.71 -17.83 -17.49
CA ILE A 273 4.29 -18.24 -18.77
C ILE A 273 5.15 -17.10 -19.35
N MET A 274 4.63 -15.87 -19.37
CA MET A 274 5.36 -14.71 -19.86
C MET A 274 6.64 -14.44 -19.04
N LEU A 275 6.56 -14.57 -17.72
CA LEU A 275 7.73 -14.42 -16.85
C LEU A 275 8.80 -15.48 -17.14
N ILE A 276 8.40 -16.75 -17.32
CA ILE A 276 9.32 -17.83 -17.69
C ILE A 276 10.00 -17.53 -19.02
N ILE A 277 9.23 -17.09 -20.03
CA ILE A 277 9.79 -16.73 -21.34
C ILE A 277 10.83 -15.61 -21.19
N VAL A 278 10.53 -14.57 -20.42
CA VAL A 278 11.47 -13.46 -20.18
C VAL A 278 12.74 -13.96 -19.50
N ILE A 279 12.62 -14.78 -18.45
CA ILE A 279 13.77 -15.34 -17.74
C ILE A 279 14.63 -16.21 -18.67
N LEU A 280 14.01 -17.03 -19.52
CA LEU A 280 14.71 -17.87 -20.48
C LEU A 280 15.45 -17.04 -21.54
N VAL A 281 14.80 -16.02 -22.10
CA VAL A 281 15.41 -15.16 -23.12
C VAL A 281 16.58 -14.37 -22.54
N VAL A 282 16.37 -13.74 -21.38
CA VAL A 282 17.41 -12.98 -20.66
C VAL A 282 18.56 -13.90 -20.26
N GLY A 283 18.25 -15.06 -19.67
CA GLY A 283 19.24 -16.05 -19.25
C GLY A 283 20.05 -16.60 -20.43
N PHE A 284 19.41 -16.87 -21.56
CA PHE A 284 20.10 -17.30 -22.78
C PHE A 284 21.01 -16.19 -23.32
N PHE A 285 20.51 -14.95 -23.43
CA PHE A 285 21.29 -13.82 -23.95
C PHE A 285 22.55 -13.59 -23.11
N TYR A 286 22.39 -13.39 -21.80
CA TYR A 286 23.53 -13.14 -20.92
C TYR A 286 24.41 -14.38 -20.74
N GLY A 287 23.83 -15.58 -20.72
CA GLY A 287 24.58 -16.82 -20.63
C GLY A 287 25.47 -17.06 -21.85
N HIS A 288 24.93 -16.85 -23.05
CA HIS A 288 25.70 -16.95 -24.29
C HIS A 288 26.84 -15.92 -24.35
N SER A 289 26.55 -14.65 -24.03
CA SER A 289 27.57 -13.59 -23.98
C SER A 289 28.68 -13.88 -22.96
N LEU A 290 28.32 -14.43 -21.79
CA LEU A 290 29.28 -14.80 -20.75
C LEU A 290 30.18 -15.96 -21.20
N ILE A 291 29.62 -16.99 -21.82
CA ILE A 291 30.41 -18.12 -22.36
C ILE A 291 31.40 -17.63 -23.42
N TRP A 292 30.96 -16.71 -24.29
CA TRP A 292 31.84 -16.13 -25.31
C TRP A 292 32.99 -15.33 -24.70
N LEU A 293 32.71 -14.51 -23.68
CA LEU A 293 33.71 -13.75 -22.93
C LEU A 293 34.73 -14.69 -22.23
N LEU A 294 34.25 -15.75 -21.58
CA LEU A 294 35.11 -16.73 -20.90
C LEU A 294 36.03 -17.45 -21.90
N ARG A 295 35.50 -17.79 -23.08
CA ARG A 295 36.29 -18.38 -24.16
C ARG A 295 37.39 -17.45 -24.63
N GLU A 296 37.08 -16.17 -24.89
CA GLU A 296 38.10 -15.19 -25.33
C GLU A 296 39.18 -14.99 -24.27
N LEU A 297 38.79 -14.92 -22.99
CA LEU A 297 39.73 -14.82 -21.87
C LEU A 297 40.67 -16.04 -21.78
N HIS A 298 40.12 -17.24 -21.96
CA HIS A 298 40.90 -18.47 -21.98
C HIS A 298 41.91 -18.50 -23.14
N GLU A 299 41.48 -18.09 -24.34
CA GLU A 299 42.36 -18.00 -25.52
C GLU A 299 43.48 -16.96 -25.33
N LYS A 300 43.21 -15.83 -24.68
CA LYS A 300 44.24 -14.82 -24.33
C LYS A 300 45.23 -15.34 -23.30
N LEU A 301 44.77 -16.02 -22.25
CA LEU A 301 45.64 -16.59 -21.22
C LEU A 301 46.53 -17.73 -21.74
N ARG A 302 46.11 -18.47 -22.78
CA ARG A 302 46.91 -19.53 -23.40
C ARG A 302 48.03 -18.99 -24.30
N LYS A 303 47.92 -17.77 -24.83
CA LYS A 303 48.90 -17.16 -25.75
C LYS A 303 50.10 -16.48 -25.04
N HIS A 304 50.15 -16.50 -23.72
CA HIS A 304 51.25 -15.97 -22.89
C HIS A 304 51.75 -17.07 -21.95
#